data_AF-A0A7Y9BDX2-F1
#
_entry.id   AF-A0A7Y9BDX2-F1
#
_cell.length_a   1.000
_cell.length_b   1.000
_cell.length_c   1.000
_cell.angle_alpha   90.00
_cell.angle_beta   90.00
_cell.angle_gamma   90.00
#
_symmetry.space_group_name_H-M   'P 1'
#
loop_
_entity.id
_entity.type
_entity.pdbx_description
1 polymer ?
#
loop_
_entity_poly.entity_id
_entity_poly.type
_entity_poly.pdbx_seq_one_letter_code
_entity_poly.pdbx_strand_id
1 'polypeptide(L)'
;MKRALFTIPLCLILIGVMVTSFVLMGIKPSSSNISQAQKLAEYTKPAVVRILGYSVVGWQFNNPNDPEVEAILSQLNYQSVVGGSGSGAIISSDGYIVTNAHVVEAAQMEDEDIANAAFDQLVTIMADYFQVDYETAYEYMLTYTQYTEIQRVIKVILPGGDILDGEVKSYGAPVNEGKDVAVLKIEGKNLPTLKLGNSDNIQNQDNIWVSGYPAAADSDLLSPDSSLVSSMNAGQISATDKKTEQGSPVIQINAAATHGNSGGPVINEKGEIIGLLTFRGDTVNGQEVQGFNFSVPVNTVKEFTNQAGAKNSSSNTDKLYKEGLELYWGGYYDNALEKFEAVQRLYPNHSEIKKLITNSEQRAGDSKTLWSDYKTIFYIADGVAALLVILLLVFTFAFKPKNRPAPAVAAPQIPPAPPHVPENTIPDLNNDGKIDVQDIILALQEQQKKQQKKDEENDS
;
A
#
# COMPACT_ATOMS: atom_id res chain seq x y z
N MET A 1 14.00 22.54 -55.94
CA MET A 1 14.90 21.37 -55.80
C MET A 1 15.98 21.62 -54.74
N LYS A 2 17.17 22.20 -55.03
CA LYS A 2 18.32 22.22 -54.08
C LYS A 2 18.02 22.56 -52.60
N ARG A 3 17.15 23.54 -52.28
CA ARG A 3 16.78 23.83 -50.86
C ARG A 3 16.04 22.67 -50.17
N ALA A 4 15.05 22.09 -50.85
CA ALA A 4 14.22 21.01 -50.33
C ALA A 4 15.03 19.75 -49.95
N LEU A 5 16.18 19.54 -50.62
CA LEU A 5 17.09 18.43 -50.33
C LEU A 5 17.68 18.48 -48.91
N PHE A 6 17.77 19.67 -48.29
CA PHE A 6 18.29 19.86 -46.94
C PHE A 6 17.18 20.14 -45.92
N THR A 7 16.14 20.89 -46.31
CA THR A 7 15.08 21.28 -45.38
C THR A 7 14.07 20.17 -45.09
N ILE A 8 13.77 19.28 -46.05
CA ILE A 8 12.83 18.18 -45.83
C ILE A 8 13.39 17.16 -44.83
N PRO A 9 14.65 16.67 -44.93
CA PRO A 9 15.24 15.82 -43.88
C PRO A 9 15.24 16.46 -42.50
N LEU A 10 15.55 17.76 -42.40
CA LEU A 10 15.53 18.47 -41.10
C LEU A 10 14.11 18.58 -40.52
N CYS A 11 13.09 18.80 -41.35
CA CYS A 11 11.69 18.75 -40.89
C CYS A 11 11.28 17.35 -40.41
N LEU A 12 11.72 16.29 -41.11
CA LEU A 12 11.45 14.91 -40.70
C LEU A 12 12.15 14.56 -39.38
N ILE A 13 13.36 15.05 -39.13
CA ILE A 13 14.05 14.90 -37.84
C ILE A 13 13.27 15.62 -36.73
N LEU A 14 12.86 16.87 -36.94
CA LEU A 14 12.07 17.63 -35.94
C LEU A 14 10.72 16.96 -35.63
N ILE A 15 10.04 16.41 -36.65
CA ILE A 15 8.82 15.61 -36.46
C ILE A 15 9.13 14.31 -35.70
N GLY A 16 10.24 13.63 -36.01
CA GLY A 16 10.69 12.44 -35.28
C GLY A 16 10.98 12.72 -33.80
N VAL A 17 11.55 13.90 -33.47
CA VAL A 17 11.72 14.36 -32.09
C VAL A 17 10.37 14.54 -31.41
N MET A 18 9.42 15.28 -32.00
CA MET A 18 8.07 15.47 -31.43
C MET A 18 7.30 14.15 -31.24
N VAL A 19 7.44 13.20 -32.16
CA VAL A 19 6.88 11.85 -32.00
C VAL A 19 7.56 11.10 -30.84
N THR A 20 8.87 11.26 -30.67
CA THR A 20 9.61 10.68 -29.54
C THR A 20 9.19 11.31 -28.21
N SER A 21 9.04 12.64 -28.14
CA SER A 21 8.48 13.36 -26.99
C SER A 21 7.13 12.76 -26.57
N PHE A 22 6.22 12.61 -27.54
CA PHE A 22 4.88 12.06 -27.31
C PHE A 22 4.91 10.61 -26.83
N VAL A 23 5.77 9.76 -27.41
CA VAL A 23 5.95 8.37 -26.99
C VAL A 23 6.51 8.29 -25.57
N LEU A 24 7.56 9.05 -25.25
CA LEU A 24 8.17 9.07 -23.91
C LEU A 24 7.17 9.55 -22.84
N MET A 25 6.44 10.64 -23.09
CA MET A 25 5.37 11.13 -22.20
C MET A 25 4.20 10.14 -22.04
N GLY A 26 4.05 9.19 -22.97
CA GLY A 26 3.06 8.12 -22.94
C GLY A 26 3.47 6.87 -22.17
N ILE A 27 4.77 6.71 -21.83
CA ILE A 27 5.26 5.60 -21.01
C ILE A 27 4.67 5.73 -19.60
N LYS A 28 4.01 4.67 -19.13
CA LYS A 28 3.49 4.55 -17.77
C LYS A 28 4.32 3.56 -16.96
N PRO A 29 4.35 3.69 -15.62
CA PRO A 29 4.77 2.58 -14.76
C PRO A 29 3.99 1.31 -15.07
N SER A 30 4.68 0.17 -15.12
CA SER A 30 4.08 -1.15 -15.29
C SER A 30 4.61 -2.10 -14.23
N SER A 31 3.71 -2.55 -13.38
CA SER A 31 3.87 -3.55 -12.33
C SER A 31 3.39 -4.94 -12.79
N SER A 32 3.35 -5.19 -14.10
CA SER A 32 2.86 -6.44 -14.72
C SER A 32 3.69 -7.70 -14.36
N ASN A 33 4.81 -7.51 -13.69
CA ASN A 33 5.65 -8.55 -13.07
C ASN A 33 5.15 -8.98 -11.68
N ILE A 34 4.19 -8.26 -11.08
CA ILE A 34 3.64 -8.53 -9.75
C ILE A 34 2.28 -9.22 -9.90
N SER A 35 2.08 -10.34 -9.20
CA SER A 35 0.81 -11.07 -9.23
C SER A 35 -0.29 -10.30 -8.52
N GLN A 36 -1.55 -10.48 -8.95
CA GLN A 36 -2.70 -9.80 -8.31
C GLN A 36 -2.80 -10.17 -6.82
N ALA A 37 -2.53 -11.43 -6.46
CA ALA A 37 -2.47 -11.87 -5.06
C ALA A 37 -1.38 -11.11 -4.25
N GLN A 38 -0.19 -10.88 -4.82
CA GLN A 38 0.85 -10.09 -4.15
C GLN A 38 0.42 -8.63 -3.99
N LYS A 39 -0.22 -8.03 -5.01
CA LYS A 39 -0.78 -6.67 -4.88
C LYS A 39 -1.79 -6.59 -3.75
N LEU A 40 -2.72 -7.55 -3.68
CA LEU A 40 -3.73 -7.61 -2.63
C LEU A 40 -3.12 -7.77 -1.24
N ALA A 41 -2.07 -8.57 -1.07
CA ALA A 41 -1.35 -8.69 0.20
C ALA A 41 -0.83 -7.33 0.68
N GLU A 42 0.01 -6.69 -0.15
CA GLU A 42 0.67 -5.42 0.17
C GLU A 42 -0.35 -4.28 0.34
N TYR A 43 -1.42 -4.27 -0.45
CA TYR A 43 -2.48 -3.23 -0.42
C TYR A 43 -3.45 -3.31 0.75
N THR A 44 -3.55 -4.47 1.42
CA THR A 44 -4.54 -4.71 2.47
C THR A 44 -3.91 -4.77 3.86
N LYS A 45 -2.70 -5.32 3.98
CA LYS A 45 -1.94 -5.49 5.23
C LYS A 45 -1.98 -4.28 6.18
N PRO A 46 -1.78 -3.01 5.74
CA PRO A 46 -1.77 -1.87 6.68
C PRO A 46 -3.13 -1.52 7.30
N ALA A 47 -4.23 -2.10 6.80
CA ALA A 47 -5.61 -1.81 7.22
C ALA A 47 -6.30 -3.00 7.93
N VAL A 48 -5.63 -4.15 8.01
CA VAL A 48 -6.08 -5.31 8.81
C VAL A 48 -5.51 -5.15 10.22
N VAL A 49 -6.30 -5.38 11.26
CA VAL A 49 -5.91 -5.16 12.65
C VAL A 49 -6.11 -6.41 13.48
N ARG A 50 -5.35 -6.55 14.56
CA ARG A 50 -5.62 -7.54 15.61
C ARG A 50 -6.48 -6.91 16.69
N ILE A 51 -7.44 -7.65 17.21
CA ILE A 51 -8.38 -7.18 18.24
C ILE A 51 -8.28 -8.14 19.43
N LEU A 52 -8.14 -7.58 20.63
CA LEU A 52 -8.25 -8.29 21.89
C LEU A 52 -9.55 -7.83 22.55
N GLY A 53 -10.47 -8.76 22.80
CA GLY A 53 -11.73 -8.49 23.51
C GLY A 53 -11.83 -9.40 24.71
N TYR A 54 -11.66 -8.85 25.90
CA TYR A 54 -11.60 -9.62 27.15
C TYR A 54 -12.10 -8.82 28.35
N SER A 55 -12.48 -9.53 29.41
CA SER A 55 -12.75 -8.95 30.72
C SER A 55 -11.85 -9.60 31.76
N VAL A 56 -11.26 -8.77 32.61
CA VAL A 56 -10.45 -9.20 33.76
C VAL A 56 -11.35 -9.18 34.99
N VAL A 57 -11.44 -10.30 35.70
CA VAL A 57 -12.21 -10.43 36.95
C VAL A 57 -11.23 -10.49 38.11
N GLY A 58 -11.33 -9.54 39.04
CA GLY A 58 -10.58 -9.53 40.28
C GLY A 58 -11.26 -10.38 41.36
N TRP A 59 -10.47 -11.12 42.13
CA TRP A 59 -10.93 -12.05 43.17
C TRP A 59 -10.48 -11.61 44.56
N GLN A 60 -11.27 -11.98 45.57
CA GLN A 60 -10.88 -11.99 46.98
C GLN A 60 -11.09 -13.40 47.54
N PHE A 61 -10.04 -13.95 48.16
CA PHE A 61 -10.10 -15.21 48.91
C PHE A 61 -10.22 -14.94 50.41
N ASN A 62 -10.96 -15.80 51.10
CA ASN A 62 -11.39 -15.58 52.49
C ASN A 62 -11.12 -16.79 53.41
N ASN A 63 -10.22 -17.72 53.06
CA ASN A 63 -9.76 -18.77 53.98
C ASN A 63 -8.32 -18.51 54.48
N PRO A 64 -8.14 -17.89 55.67
CA PRO A 64 -6.81 -17.62 56.23
C PRO A 64 -6.07 -18.88 56.72
N ASN A 65 -6.66 -20.07 56.59
CA ASN A 65 -6.03 -21.34 56.99
C ASN A 65 -5.43 -22.11 55.80
N ASP A 66 -5.57 -21.61 54.57
CA ASP A 66 -5.06 -22.25 53.35
C ASP A 66 -4.06 -21.34 52.61
N PRO A 67 -2.77 -21.41 53.01
CA PRO A 67 -1.71 -20.64 52.36
C PRO A 67 -1.29 -21.21 51.00
N GLU A 68 -1.74 -22.41 50.62
CA GLU A 68 -1.39 -23.03 49.33
C GLU A 68 -2.28 -22.47 48.22
N VAL A 69 -3.58 -22.37 48.46
CA VAL A 69 -4.52 -21.69 47.55
C VAL A 69 -4.17 -20.20 47.40
N GLU A 70 -3.90 -19.50 48.50
CA GLU A 70 -3.44 -18.10 48.48
C GLU A 70 -2.16 -17.92 47.65
N ALA A 71 -1.21 -18.86 47.71
CA ALA A 71 0.03 -18.80 46.95
C ALA A 71 -0.18 -19.00 45.43
N ILE A 72 -1.22 -19.74 45.01
CA ILE A 72 -1.60 -19.88 43.59
C ILE A 72 -2.32 -18.61 43.13
N LEU A 73 -3.28 -18.11 43.90
CA LEU A 73 -4.00 -16.87 43.59
C LEU A 73 -3.04 -15.67 43.48
N SER A 74 -2.02 -15.61 44.35
CA SER A 74 -0.98 -14.58 44.26
C SER A 74 -0.11 -14.69 43.00
N GLN A 75 0.04 -15.86 42.38
CA GLN A 75 0.73 -16.01 41.08
C GLN A 75 -0.16 -15.56 39.92
N LEU A 76 -1.47 -15.72 40.05
CA LEU A 76 -2.49 -15.19 39.13
C LEU A 76 -2.80 -13.70 39.35
N ASN A 77 -2.09 -13.02 40.28
CA ASN A 77 -2.39 -11.66 40.74
C ASN A 77 -3.84 -11.47 41.23
N TYR A 78 -4.48 -12.53 41.72
CA TYR A 78 -5.90 -12.60 42.08
C TYR A 78 -6.82 -12.24 40.91
N GLN A 79 -6.46 -12.57 39.67
CA GLN A 79 -7.23 -12.25 38.46
C GLN A 79 -7.47 -13.46 37.53
N SER A 80 -8.68 -13.55 36.98
CA SER A 80 -9.03 -14.41 35.83
C SER A 80 -9.27 -13.55 34.59
N VAL A 81 -9.15 -14.13 33.39
CA VAL A 81 -9.34 -13.39 32.12
C VAL A 81 -10.23 -14.18 31.14
N VAL A 82 -11.44 -13.66 30.93
CA VAL A 82 -12.41 -14.24 29.98
C VAL A 82 -12.38 -13.47 28.67
N GLY A 83 -12.36 -14.16 27.54
CA GLY A 83 -12.40 -13.57 26.20
C GLY A 83 -11.36 -14.17 25.27
N GLY A 84 -10.90 -13.37 24.29
CA GLY A 84 -9.96 -13.88 23.30
C GLY A 84 -9.38 -12.82 22.38
N SER A 85 -8.81 -13.30 21.26
CA SER A 85 -8.30 -12.44 20.20
C SER A 85 -8.83 -12.84 18.83
N GLY A 86 -9.05 -11.83 18.00
CA GLY A 86 -9.48 -11.97 16.62
C GLY A 86 -8.83 -10.92 15.73
N SER A 87 -9.41 -10.76 14.55
CA SER A 87 -8.98 -9.84 13.51
C SER A 87 -10.08 -8.81 13.20
N GLY A 88 -9.73 -7.75 12.51
CA GLY A 88 -10.69 -6.79 11.96
C GLY A 88 -10.13 -6.03 10.78
N ALA A 89 -10.94 -5.17 10.18
CA ALA A 89 -10.54 -4.28 9.10
C ALA A 89 -10.93 -2.83 9.39
N ILE A 90 -9.99 -1.90 9.23
CA ILE A 90 -10.28 -0.46 9.23
C ILE A 90 -11.04 -0.13 7.94
N ILE A 91 -12.24 0.43 8.07
CA ILE A 91 -13.12 0.80 6.94
C ILE A 91 -13.25 2.31 6.77
N SER A 92 -12.72 3.12 7.69
CA SER A 92 -12.76 4.57 7.57
C SER A 92 -11.51 5.22 8.15
N SER A 93 -11.05 6.26 7.47
CA SER A 93 -9.80 6.98 7.77
C SER A 93 -9.79 7.73 9.11
N ASP A 94 -10.94 7.81 9.79
CA ASP A 94 -11.18 8.36 11.14
C ASP A 94 -11.37 7.28 12.23
N GLY A 95 -11.16 5.99 11.90
CA GLY A 95 -10.99 4.93 12.89
C GLY A 95 -12.18 3.99 13.10
N TYR A 96 -13.14 3.91 12.17
CA TYR A 96 -14.14 2.83 12.22
C TYR A 96 -13.57 1.51 11.71
N ILE A 97 -13.79 0.44 12.47
CA ILE A 97 -13.33 -0.93 12.23
C ILE A 97 -14.54 -1.88 12.20
N VAL A 98 -14.49 -2.90 11.34
CA VAL A 98 -15.44 -4.03 11.36
C VAL A 98 -14.75 -5.31 11.84
N THR A 99 -15.47 -6.11 12.61
CA THR A 99 -15.06 -7.44 13.11
C THR A 99 -16.31 -8.27 13.44
N ASN A 100 -16.14 -9.46 14.00
CA ASN A 100 -17.26 -10.27 14.51
C ASN A 100 -17.70 -9.86 15.91
N ALA A 101 -18.87 -10.31 16.32
CA ALA A 101 -19.41 -10.05 17.65
C ALA A 101 -18.66 -10.86 18.71
N HIS A 102 -18.47 -12.16 18.47
CA HIS A 102 -17.77 -13.07 19.40
C HIS A 102 -16.32 -12.65 19.71
N VAL A 103 -15.69 -11.83 18.86
CA VAL A 103 -14.34 -11.28 19.07
C VAL A 103 -14.30 -10.21 20.18
N VAL A 104 -15.44 -9.60 20.53
CA VAL A 104 -15.57 -8.58 21.58
C VAL A 104 -16.65 -8.89 22.62
N GLU A 105 -17.31 -10.05 22.50
CA GLU A 105 -18.43 -10.51 23.32
C GLU A 105 -18.14 -10.52 24.82
N ALA A 106 -16.93 -10.95 25.24
CA ALA A 106 -16.53 -10.95 26.65
C ALA A 106 -16.50 -9.56 27.32
N ALA A 107 -16.49 -8.48 26.53
CA ALA A 107 -16.64 -7.10 27.00
C ALA A 107 -18.08 -6.54 26.86
N GLN A 108 -19.03 -7.36 26.39
CA GLN A 108 -20.44 -7.01 26.15
C GLN A 108 -21.44 -7.88 26.95
N MET A 109 -21.03 -9.06 27.43
CA MET A 109 -21.79 -9.90 28.37
C MET A 109 -22.20 -9.16 29.66
N GLU A 110 -23.13 -9.72 30.43
CA GLU A 110 -23.47 -9.20 31.76
C GLU A 110 -22.42 -9.59 32.81
N ASP A 111 -22.33 -8.83 33.91
CA ASP A 111 -21.29 -9.02 34.93
C ASP A 111 -21.36 -10.41 35.60
N GLU A 112 -22.57 -10.99 35.73
CA GLU A 112 -22.77 -12.34 36.27
C GLU A 112 -22.22 -13.43 35.33
N ASP A 113 -22.47 -13.33 34.02
CA ASP A 113 -21.96 -14.29 33.03
C ASP A 113 -20.42 -14.22 32.92
N ILE A 114 -19.87 -13.01 32.99
CA ILE A 114 -18.41 -12.78 33.01
C ILE A 114 -17.79 -13.39 34.28
N ALA A 115 -18.39 -13.14 35.45
CA ALA A 115 -17.91 -13.68 36.72
C ALA A 115 -17.97 -15.22 36.74
N ASN A 116 -19.06 -15.82 36.27
CA ASN A 116 -19.22 -17.28 36.21
C ASN A 116 -18.19 -17.93 35.27
N ALA A 117 -18.02 -17.42 34.04
CA ALA A 117 -17.01 -17.93 33.11
C ALA A 117 -15.57 -17.75 33.63
N ALA A 118 -15.31 -16.68 34.37
CA ALA A 118 -14.01 -16.41 35.00
C ALA A 118 -13.75 -17.31 36.22
N PHE A 119 -14.83 -17.71 36.91
CA PHE A 119 -14.80 -18.61 38.05
C PHE A 119 -14.53 -20.06 37.59
N ASP A 120 -15.20 -20.54 36.55
CA ASP A 120 -14.98 -21.89 36.01
C ASP A 120 -13.53 -22.09 35.53
N GLN A 121 -12.91 -21.06 34.93
CA GLN A 121 -11.46 -21.05 34.64
C GLN A 121 -10.62 -21.21 35.92
N LEU A 122 -10.94 -20.46 36.97
CA LEU A 122 -10.21 -20.47 38.24
C LEU A 122 -10.33 -21.83 38.94
N VAL A 123 -11.53 -22.40 38.97
CA VAL A 123 -11.82 -23.75 39.48
C VAL A 123 -11.04 -24.80 38.69
N THR A 124 -11.00 -24.70 37.36
CA THR A 124 -10.21 -25.61 36.52
C THR A 124 -8.73 -25.58 36.90
N ILE A 125 -8.15 -24.39 37.04
CA ILE A 125 -6.73 -24.22 37.45
C ILE A 125 -6.47 -24.83 38.82
N MET A 126 -7.39 -24.66 39.78
CA MET A 126 -7.25 -25.25 41.12
C MET A 126 -7.40 -26.78 41.09
N ALA A 127 -8.36 -27.32 40.35
CA ALA A 127 -8.57 -28.76 40.19
C ALA A 127 -7.32 -29.44 39.60
N ASP A 128 -6.78 -28.88 38.52
CA ASP A 128 -5.54 -29.36 37.88
C ASP A 128 -4.33 -29.23 38.81
N TYR A 129 -4.18 -28.12 39.55
CA TYR A 129 -3.04 -27.92 40.46
C TYR A 129 -3.06 -28.90 41.64
N PHE A 130 -4.20 -29.03 42.34
CA PHE A 130 -4.34 -29.90 43.51
C PHE A 130 -4.62 -31.36 43.16
N GLN A 131 -4.79 -31.69 41.87
CA GLN A 131 -5.11 -33.03 41.37
C GLN A 131 -6.40 -33.61 42.01
N VAL A 132 -7.40 -32.74 42.18
CA VAL A 132 -8.75 -33.08 42.65
C VAL A 132 -9.75 -33.05 41.49
N ASP A 133 -10.95 -33.59 41.68
CA ASP A 133 -12.02 -33.43 40.70
C ASP A 133 -12.59 -32.01 40.69
N TYR A 134 -13.25 -31.65 39.58
CA TYR A 134 -13.82 -30.32 39.37
C TYR A 134 -14.84 -29.93 40.44
N GLU A 135 -15.70 -30.85 40.88
CA GLU A 135 -16.78 -30.56 41.84
C GLU A 135 -16.19 -30.24 43.22
N THR A 136 -15.22 -31.03 43.68
CA THR A 136 -14.46 -30.77 44.91
C THR A 136 -13.78 -29.39 44.89
N ALA A 137 -13.18 -29.00 43.76
CA ALA A 137 -12.59 -27.67 43.61
C ALA A 137 -13.67 -26.56 43.55
N TYR A 138 -14.79 -26.81 42.88
CA TYR A 138 -15.90 -25.88 42.71
C TYR A 138 -16.57 -25.54 44.05
N GLU A 139 -16.99 -26.55 44.83
CA GLU A 139 -17.59 -26.35 46.15
C GLU A 139 -16.65 -25.57 47.09
N TYR A 140 -15.36 -25.89 47.06
CA TYR A 140 -14.36 -25.21 47.89
C TYR A 140 -14.18 -23.74 47.49
N MET A 141 -13.93 -23.48 46.20
CA MET A 141 -13.71 -22.12 45.72
C MET A 141 -14.96 -21.25 45.84
N LEU A 142 -16.15 -21.82 45.66
CA LEU A 142 -17.44 -21.12 45.81
C LEU A 142 -17.71 -20.74 47.27
N THR A 143 -17.19 -21.52 48.22
CA THR A 143 -17.29 -21.25 49.66
C THR A 143 -16.37 -20.11 50.11
N TYR A 144 -15.20 -19.94 49.48
CA TYR A 144 -14.12 -19.08 49.99
C TYR A 144 -13.69 -17.93 49.07
N THR A 145 -14.16 -17.85 47.81
CA THR A 145 -13.89 -16.71 46.92
C THR A 145 -15.13 -15.87 46.63
N GLN A 146 -14.90 -14.60 46.29
CA GLN A 146 -15.88 -13.69 45.70
C GLN A 146 -15.17 -12.81 44.67
N TYR A 147 -15.85 -12.41 43.60
CA TYR A 147 -15.30 -11.39 42.71
C TYR A 147 -15.43 -10.00 43.35
N THR A 148 -14.50 -9.09 43.02
CA THR A 148 -14.40 -7.75 43.59
C THR A 148 -14.54 -6.64 42.55
N GLU A 149 -14.06 -6.88 41.34
CA GLU A 149 -14.17 -5.97 40.20
C GLU A 149 -14.22 -6.74 38.87
N ILE A 150 -14.82 -6.12 37.85
CA ILE A 150 -14.77 -6.59 36.46
C ILE A 150 -14.31 -5.43 35.58
N GLN A 151 -13.13 -5.59 34.96
CA GLN A 151 -12.55 -4.62 34.04
C GLN A 151 -12.72 -5.11 32.60
N ARG A 152 -13.69 -4.53 31.88
CA ARG A 152 -13.99 -4.85 30.48
C ARG A 152 -13.01 -4.11 29.56
N VAL A 153 -12.32 -4.84 28.67
CA VAL A 153 -11.22 -4.31 27.85
C VAL A 153 -11.38 -4.72 26.38
N ILE A 154 -11.33 -3.72 25.49
CA ILE A 154 -11.21 -3.91 24.05
C ILE A 154 -9.98 -3.13 23.58
N LYS A 155 -8.94 -3.84 23.13
CA LYS A 155 -7.75 -3.24 22.51
C LYS A 155 -7.68 -3.60 21.03
N VAL A 156 -7.31 -2.63 20.21
CA VAL A 156 -6.97 -2.81 18.81
C VAL A 156 -5.46 -2.60 18.65
N ILE A 157 -4.78 -3.60 18.11
CA ILE A 157 -3.37 -3.54 17.77
C ILE A 157 -3.25 -3.30 16.26
N LEU A 158 -2.62 -2.19 15.88
CA LEU A 158 -2.39 -1.83 14.49
C LEU A 158 -1.12 -2.52 13.95
N PRO A 159 -1.00 -2.79 12.63
CA PRO A 159 0.20 -3.35 12.01
C PRO A 159 1.51 -2.58 12.26
N GLY A 160 1.41 -1.31 12.70
CA GLY A 160 2.56 -0.48 13.10
C GLY A 160 3.06 -0.68 14.53
N GLY A 161 2.37 -1.49 15.34
CA GLY A 161 2.66 -1.70 16.77
C GLY A 161 1.89 -0.81 17.74
N ASP A 162 1.10 0.16 17.24
CA ASP A 162 0.23 0.98 18.09
C ASP A 162 -0.89 0.14 18.72
N ILE A 163 -1.12 0.31 20.03
CA ILE A 163 -2.22 -0.33 20.77
C ILE A 163 -3.19 0.77 21.21
N LEU A 164 -4.45 0.66 20.81
CA LEU A 164 -5.49 1.66 21.02
C LEU A 164 -6.72 1.04 21.69
N ASP A 165 -7.45 1.84 22.46
CA ASP A 165 -8.75 1.47 23.00
C ASP A 165 -9.83 1.49 21.91
N GLY A 166 -10.64 0.43 21.83
CA GLY A 166 -11.74 0.27 20.88
C GLY A 166 -13.10 0.40 21.56
N GLU A 167 -13.92 1.36 21.12
CA GLU A 167 -15.29 1.53 21.61
C GLU A 167 -16.30 0.84 20.67
N VAL A 168 -17.20 0.00 21.20
CA VAL A 168 -18.27 -0.63 20.40
C VAL A 168 -19.32 0.42 20.01
N LYS A 169 -19.58 0.54 18.70
CA LYS A 169 -20.58 1.48 18.13
C LYS A 169 -21.83 0.81 17.59
N SER A 170 -21.75 -0.49 17.28
CA SER A 170 -22.91 -1.35 17.04
C SER A 170 -22.51 -2.81 17.24
N TYR A 171 -23.41 -3.61 17.80
CA TYR A 171 -23.21 -5.03 18.07
C TYR A 171 -24.46 -5.79 17.62
N GLY A 172 -24.28 -6.92 16.94
CA GLY A 172 -25.33 -7.91 16.69
C GLY A 172 -24.94 -9.22 17.33
N ALA A 173 -25.90 -9.98 17.85
CA ALA A 173 -25.61 -11.21 18.59
C ALA A 173 -24.74 -12.22 17.77
N PRO A 174 -23.94 -13.08 18.44
CA PRO A 174 -23.03 -14.05 17.81
C PRO A 174 -23.72 -15.02 16.84
N VAL A 175 -22.94 -15.88 16.17
CA VAL A 175 -23.43 -16.76 15.09
C VAL A 175 -24.62 -17.64 15.50
N ASN A 176 -24.66 -18.11 16.74
CA ASN A 176 -25.72 -18.98 17.26
C ASN A 176 -27.02 -18.24 17.61
N GLU A 177 -27.04 -16.91 17.52
CA GLU A 177 -28.13 -16.06 18.02
C GLU A 177 -28.53 -14.94 17.05
N GLY A 178 -27.64 -14.56 16.12
CA GLY A 178 -27.81 -13.38 15.30
C GLY A 178 -26.97 -13.37 14.03
N LYS A 179 -26.14 -12.33 13.87
CA LYS A 179 -25.45 -11.98 12.62
C LYS A 179 -23.93 -11.88 12.77
N ASP A 180 -23.42 -11.98 14.00
CA ASP A 180 -22.00 -11.98 14.33
C ASP A 180 -21.19 -10.82 13.72
N VAL A 181 -21.63 -9.58 13.97
CA VAL A 181 -20.92 -8.36 13.55
C VAL A 181 -20.80 -7.40 14.71
N ALA A 182 -19.59 -6.87 14.92
CA ALA A 182 -19.35 -5.68 15.71
C ALA A 182 -18.69 -4.60 14.85
N VAL A 183 -19.02 -3.34 15.13
CA VAL A 183 -18.35 -2.16 14.59
C VAL A 183 -17.70 -1.41 15.74
N LEU A 184 -16.38 -1.23 15.67
CA LEU A 184 -15.59 -0.53 16.68
C LEU A 184 -15.19 0.86 16.17
N LYS A 185 -14.88 1.75 17.11
CA LYS A 185 -14.23 3.04 16.87
C LYS A 185 -12.94 3.12 17.69
N ILE A 186 -11.82 3.42 17.01
CA ILE A 186 -10.55 3.83 17.61
C ILE A 186 -10.27 5.30 17.29
N GLU A 187 -9.43 5.97 18.07
CA GLU A 187 -8.97 7.31 17.73
C GLU A 187 -7.82 7.31 16.72
N GLY A 188 -7.94 8.13 15.68
CA GLY A 188 -6.96 8.21 14.60
C GLY A 188 -7.44 9.08 13.42
N LYS A 189 -6.50 9.42 12.53
CA LYS A 189 -6.75 10.21 11.31
C LYS A 189 -5.81 9.76 10.19
N ASN A 190 -6.29 9.74 8.96
CA ASN A 190 -5.58 9.20 7.79
C ASN A 190 -5.12 7.73 8.00
N LEU A 191 -5.84 6.96 8.81
CA LEU A 191 -5.61 5.52 8.96
C LEU A 191 -5.76 4.82 7.59
N PRO A 192 -4.94 3.79 7.26
CA PRO A 192 -5.15 2.96 6.08
C PRO A 192 -6.52 2.26 6.12
N THR A 193 -7.10 1.97 4.95
CA THR A 193 -8.50 1.50 4.86
C THR A 193 -8.75 0.46 3.77
N LEU A 194 -9.74 -0.40 4.03
CA LEU A 194 -10.36 -1.27 3.03
C LEU A 194 -11.73 -0.74 2.59
N LYS A 195 -12.11 -1.05 1.34
CA LYS A 195 -13.43 -0.72 0.81
C LYS A 195 -14.43 -1.84 1.09
N LEU A 196 -15.68 -1.49 1.38
CA LEU A 196 -16.79 -2.44 1.43
C LEU A 196 -17.32 -2.68 0.00
N GLY A 197 -17.23 -3.92 -0.47
CA GLY A 197 -17.70 -4.34 -1.80
C GLY A 197 -19.21 -4.56 -1.85
N ASN A 198 -19.68 -5.54 -2.63
CA ASN A 198 -21.08 -5.95 -2.64
C ASN A 198 -21.18 -7.49 -2.63
N SER A 199 -21.80 -8.07 -1.59
CA SER A 199 -21.97 -9.53 -1.50
C SER A 199 -23.02 -10.07 -2.48
N ASP A 200 -23.96 -9.25 -2.96
CA ASP A 200 -24.97 -9.70 -3.94
C ASP A 200 -24.38 -9.93 -5.34
N ASN A 201 -23.13 -9.50 -5.58
CA ASN A 201 -22.44 -9.58 -6.87
C ASN A 201 -21.48 -10.79 -6.98
N ILE A 202 -21.32 -11.58 -5.91
CA ILE A 202 -20.33 -12.66 -5.85
C ILE A 202 -20.90 -13.98 -6.40
N GLN A 203 -20.02 -14.86 -6.87
CA GLN A 203 -20.39 -16.14 -7.47
C GLN A 203 -19.59 -17.30 -6.87
N ASN A 204 -20.14 -18.51 -6.96
CA ASN A 204 -19.39 -19.72 -6.63
C ASN A 204 -18.16 -19.82 -7.54
N GLN A 205 -17.01 -20.15 -6.95
CA GLN A 205 -15.68 -20.19 -7.55
C GLN A 205 -15.02 -18.82 -7.84
N ASP A 206 -15.60 -17.69 -7.40
CA ASP A 206 -14.87 -16.43 -7.31
C ASP A 206 -13.62 -16.59 -6.43
N ASN A 207 -12.48 -16.06 -6.90
CA ASN A 207 -11.24 -16.06 -6.13
C ASN A 207 -11.31 -15.05 -4.98
N ILE A 208 -10.88 -15.48 -3.80
CA ILE A 208 -10.89 -14.69 -2.57
C ILE A 208 -9.57 -14.79 -1.81
N TRP A 209 -9.34 -13.81 -0.95
CA TRP A 209 -8.25 -13.81 0.02
C TRP A 209 -8.80 -13.47 1.40
N VAL A 210 -8.48 -14.28 2.39
CA VAL A 210 -8.79 -14.02 3.81
C VAL A 210 -7.53 -13.48 4.46
N SER A 211 -7.61 -12.32 5.12
CA SER A 211 -6.48 -11.75 5.86
C SER A 211 -6.80 -11.59 7.34
N GLY A 212 -5.82 -11.84 8.20
CA GLY A 212 -6.00 -11.80 9.65
C GLY A 212 -4.76 -12.22 10.44
N TYR A 213 -4.95 -12.38 11.75
CA TYR A 213 -3.96 -12.69 12.76
C TYR A 213 -4.23 -14.08 13.34
N PRO A 214 -3.73 -15.16 12.71
CA PRO A 214 -4.00 -16.51 13.16
C PRO A 214 -3.27 -16.79 14.48
N ALA A 215 -3.98 -17.28 15.50
CA ALA A 215 -3.41 -17.64 16.79
C ALA A 215 -2.32 -18.73 16.68
N ALA A 216 -2.34 -19.52 15.60
CA ALA A 216 -1.29 -20.46 15.25
C ALA A 216 0.07 -19.80 14.90
N ALA A 217 0.12 -18.47 14.76
CA ALA A 217 1.36 -17.69 14.60
C ALA A 217 1.87 -17.06 15.92
N ASP A 218 1.16 -17.21 17.04
CA ASP A 218 1.63 -16.81 18.37
C ASP A 218 2.52 -17.90 19.00
N SER A 219 3.51 -18.38 18.24
CA SER A 219 4.40 -19.47 18.65
C SER A 219 5.69 -18.95 19.27
N ASP A 220 6.14 -19.55 20.38
CA ASP A 220 7.45 -19.29 21.02
C ASP A 220 8.66 -19.50 20.09
N LEU A 221 8.46 -20.16 18.94
CA LEU A 221 9.48 -20.33 17.90
C LEU A 221 9.64 -19.09 16.99
N LEU A 222 8.80 -18.07 17.15
CA LEU A 222 8.78 -16.84 16.35
C LEU A 222 9.15 -15.62 17.20
N SER A 223 9.73 -14.59 16.57
CA SER A 223 10.02 -13.32 17.24
C SER A 223 8.73 -12.59 17.61
N PRO A 224 8.66 -11.86 18.76
CA PRO A 224 7.46 -11.12 19.18
C PRO A 224 6.88 -10.20 18.10
N ASP A 225 7.73 -9.54 17.31
CA ASP A 225 7.33 -8.69 16.18
C ASP A 225 6.49 -9.43 15.10
N SER A 226 6.58 -10.76 15.04
CA SER A 226 5.77 -11.59 14.12
C SER A 226 4.28 -11.51 14.43
N SER A 227 3.91 -11.26 15.70
CA SER A 227 2.52 -11.08 16.13
C SER A 227 1.83 -9.86 15.51
N LEU A 228 2.62 -8.91 14.94
CA LEU A 228 2.14 -7.74 14.20
C LEU A 228 1.95 -8.01 12.70
N VAL A 229 2.39 -9.16 12.18
CA VAL A 229 2.35 -9.50 10.75
C VAL A 229 1.10 -10.33 10.42
N SER A 230 0.09 -9.68 9.84
CA SER A 230 -1.11 -10.38 9.34
C SER A 230 -0.75 -11.43 8.28
N SER A 231 -1.31 -12.63 8.38
CA SER A 231 -1.29 -13.64 7.33
C SER A 231 -2.39 -13.38 6.29
N MET A 232 -2.19 -13.83 5.05
CA MET A 232 -3.24 -13.79 4.02
C MET A 232 -3.29 -15.08 3.22
N ASN A 233 -4.43 -15.78 3.29
CA ASN A 233 -4.66 -17.08 2.67
C ASN A 233 -5.59 -16.95 1.47
N ALA A 234 -5.19 -17.51 0.33
CA ALA A 234 -6.03 -17.57 -0.87
C ALA A 234 -7.05 -18.71 -0.80
N GLY A 235 -8.14 -18.58 -1.55
CA GLY A 235 -9.13 -19.62 -1.77
C GLY A 235 -10.24 -19.16 -2.71
N GLN A 236 -11.40 -19.80 -2.61
CA GLN A 236 -12.56 -19.55 -3.45
C GLN A 236 -13.87 -19.62 -2.66
N ILE A 237 -14.91 -18.95 -3.17
CA ILE A 237 -16.29 -19.15 -2.73
C ILE A 237 -16.75 -20.55 -3.13
N SER A 238 -17.31 -21.27 -2.16
CA SER A 238 -17.84 -22.63 -2.31
C SER A 238 -19.37 -22.67 -2.35
N ALA A 239 -20.05 -21.78 -1.62
CA ALA A 239 -21.50 -21.61 -1.70
C ALA A 239 -21.93 -20.20 -1.21
N THR A 240 -22.79 -19.52 -1.98
CA THR A 240 -23.43 -18.24 -1.62
C THR A 240 -24.70 -18.38 -0.78
N ASP A 241 -25.44 -19.47 -0.95
CA ASP A 241 -26.85 -19.57 -0.53
C ASP A 241 -27.02 -20.24 0.85
N LYS A 242 -25.94 -20.33 1.63
CA LYS A 242 -25.94 -20.96 2.96
C LYS A 242 -26.54 -20.02 4.01
N LYS A 243 -27.08 -20.62 5.07
CA LYS A 243 -27.66 -19.92 6.22
C LYS A 243 -27.32 -20.65 7.51
N THR A 244 -27.31 -19.91 8.63
CA THR A 244 -27.37 -20.49 9.98
C THR A 244 -28.77 -21.05 10.27
N GLU A 245 -28.95 -21.76 11.37
CA GLU A 245 -30.25 -22.29 11.82
C GLU A 245 -31.28 -21.17 12.07
N GLN A 246 -30.79 -20.02 12.58
CA GLN A 246 -31.51 -18.77 12.82
C GLN A 246 -31.88 -18.05 11.51
N GLY A 247 -31.42 -18.55 10.36
CA GLY A 247 -31.72 -18.02 9.03
C GLY A 247 -30.80 -16.91 8.53
N SER A 248 -29.78 -16.51 9.30
CA SER A 248 -28.79 -15.51 8.88
C SER A 248 -27.96 -16.01 7.69
N PRO A 249 -27.78 -15.19 6.62
CA PRO A 249 -27.03 -15.60 5.44
C PRO A 249 -25.53 -15.69 5.73
N VAL A 250 -24.86 -16.70 5.18
CA VAL A 250 -23.41 -16.92 5.30
C VAL A 250 -22.81 -17.40 3.98
N ILE A 251 -21.60 -16.97 3.67
CA ILE A 251 -20.86 -17.38 2.47
C ILE A 251 -19.87 -18.49 2.89
N GLN A 252 -20.00 -19.68 2.30
CA GLN A 252 -19.05 -20.77 2.49
C GLN A 252 -17.83 -20.55 1.59
N ILE A 253 -16.63 -20.68 2.15
CA ILE A 253 -15.34 -20.47 1.48
C ILE A 253 -14.36 -21.60 1.81
N ASN A 254 -13.40 -21.86 0.91
CA ASN A 254 -12.38 -22.90 1.10
C ASN A 254 -10.97 -22.38 1.42
N ALA A 255 -10.80 -21.06 1.55
CA ALA A 255 -9.54 -20.47 2.02
C ALA A 255 -9.19 -20.97 3.44
N ALA A 256 -7.93 -21.33 3.68
CA ALA A 256 -7.48 -21.91 4.95
C ALA A 256 -7.65 -20.92 6.12
N ALA A 257 -8.12 -21.42 7.27
CA ALA A 257 -8.40 -20.58 8.44
C ALA A 257 -8.26 -21.33 9.79
N THR A 258 -7.89 -20.56 10.82
CA THR A 258 -7.69 -20.99 12.20
C THR A 258 -8.27 -19.94 13.15
N HIS A 259 -8.33 -20.23 14.46
CA HIS A 259 -8.66 -19.22 15.48
C HIS A 259 -7.76 -17.97 15.35
N GLY A 260 -8.27 -16.80 15.74
CA GLY A 260 -7.62 -15.50 15.56
C GLY A 260 -7.88 -14.83 14.21
N ASN A 261 -8.09 -15.60 13.12
CA ASN A 261 -8.50 -15.01 11.83
C ASN A 261 -9.96 -14.50 11.83
N SER A 262 -10.80 -14.93 12.77
CA SER A 262 -12.21 -14.52 12.85
C SER A 262 -12.33 -13.01 13.04
N GLY A 263 -13.32 -12.40 12.39
CA GLY A 263 -13.48 -10.96 12.18
C GLY A 263 -12.60 -10.39 11.05
N GLY A 264 -11.65 -11.18 10.53
CA GLY A 264 -10.77 -10.81 9.44
C GLY A 264 -11.49 -10.70 8.09
N PRO A 265 -11.12 -9.72 7.25
CA PRO A 265 -11.78 -9.49 5.97
C PRO A 265 -11.57 -10.63 4.97
N VAL A 266 -12.66 -11.04 4.32
CA VAL A 266 -12.68 -11.81 3.07
C VAL A 266 -12.73 -10.83 1.91
N ILE A 267 -11.73 -10.86 1.04
CA ILE A 267 -11.43 -9.81 0.06
C ILE A 267 -11.48 -10.39 -1.36
N ASN A 268 -12.10 -9.64 -2.29
CA ASN A 268 -12.18 -10.00 -3.71
C ASN A 268 -10.95 -9.52 -4.53
N GLU A 269 -10.90 -9.88 -5.81
CA GLU A 269 -9.80 -9.49 -6.73
C GLU A 269 -9.54 -7.98 -6.84
N LYS A 270 -10.47 -7.12 -6.43
CA LYS A 270 -10.35 -5.65 -6.48
C LYS A 270 -9.81 -5.02 -5.19
N GLY A 271 -9.62 -5.81 -4.13
CA GLY A 271 -9.27 -5.29 -2.79
C GLY A 271 -10.47 -4.77 -2.00
N GLU A 272 -11.69 -5.25 -2.32
CA GLU A 272 -12.92 -4.91 -1.61
C GLU A 272 -13.32 -6.06 -0.66
N ILE A 273 -13.73 -5.74 0.56
CA ILE A 273 -14.31 -6.70 1.51
C ILE A 273 -15.65 -7.18 0.96
N ILE A 274 -15.81 -8.49 0.83
CA ILE A 274 -17.09 -9.16 0.47
C ILE A 274 -17.71 -9.92 1.65
N GLY A 275 -16.96 -10.13 2.74
CA GLY A 275 -17.47 -10.62 4.01
C GLY A 275 -16.42 -10.60 5.12
N LEU A 276 -16.79 -11.05 6.33
CA LEU A 276 -15.87 -11.27 7.46
C LEU A 276 -15.85 -12.76 7.78
N LEU A 277 -14.67 -13.40 7.83
CA LEU A 277 -14.55 -14.78 8.29
C LEU A 277 -15.07 -14.87 9.72
N THR A 278 -15.97 -15.80 10.02
CA THR A 278 -16.55 -15.98 11.36
C THR A 278 -16.22 -17.36 11.93
N PHE A 279 -17.02 -18.38 11.59
CA PHE A 279 -16.92 -19.73 12.10
C PHE A 279 -16.46 -20.72 11.02
N ARG A 280 -16.27 -21.97 11.45
CA ARG A 280 -15.70 -23.06 10.67
C ARG A 280 -16.63 -24.28 10.82
N GLY A 281 -16.60 -25.19 9.85
CA GLY A 281 -17.42 -26.41 9.87
C GLY A 281 -16.98 -27.37 10.98
N ASP A 282 -17.90 -28.28 11.34
CA ASP A 282 -17.69 -29.27 12.39
C ASP A 282 -16.43 -30.13 12.21
N THR A 283 -15.91 -30.63 13.32
CA THR A 283 -14.83 -31.62 13.31
C THR A 283 -15.33 -32.98 12.83
N VAL A 284 -14.49 -33.71 12.09
CA VAL A 284 -14.71 -35.11 11.76
C VAL A 284 -13.67 -35.94 12.50
N ASN A 285 -14.13 -36.90 13.30
CA ASN A 285 -13.28 -37.71 14.19
C ASN A 285 -12.39 -36.87 15.15
N GLY A 286 -12.89 -35.70 15.60
CA GLY A 286 -12.12 -34.79 16.46
C GLY A 286 -10.98 -34.05 15.74
N GLN A 287 -11.03 -33.95 14.40
CA GLN A 287 -10.10 -33.15 13.59
C GLN A 287 -10.87 -32.09 12.78
N GLU A 288 -10.35 -30.87 12.74
CA GLU A 288 -10.95 -29.76 12.00
C GLU A 288 -10.92 -30.01 10.48
N VAL A 289 -12.06 -29.86 9.80
CA VAL A 289 -12.11 -30.01 8.34
C VAL A 289 -11.73 -28.69 7.65
N GLN A 290 -10.44 -28.54 7.35
CA GLN A 290 -9.95 -27.41 6.56
C GLN A 290 -10.65 -27.32 5.19
N GLY A 291 -10.89 -26.09 4.73
CA GLY A 291 -11.64 -25.81 3.49
C GLY A 291 -13.16 -25.73 3.65
N PHE A 292 -13.69 -25.86 4.88
CA PHE A 292 -15.11 -25.63 5.20
C PHE A 292 -15.25 -24.45 6.17
N ASN A 293 -15.00 -23.24 5.68
CA ASN A 293 -15.04 -22.02 6.48
C ASN A 293 -16.22 -21.14 6.07
N PHE A 294 -16.73 -20.32 6.98
CA PHE A 294 -17.91 -19.48 6.74
C PHE A 294 -17.63 -18.00 7.03
N SER A 295 -18.31 -17.13 6.29
CA SER A 295 -18.14 -15.67 6.42
C SER A 295 -19.48 -14.93 6.38
N VAL A 296 -19.59 -13.88 7.20
CA VAL A 296 -20.74 -12.97 7.23
C VAL A 296 -20.70 -12.09 5.97
N PRO A 297 -21.77 -12.01 5.15
CA PRO A 297 -21.77 -11.20 3.93
C PRO A 297 -21.56 -9.71 4.20
N VAL A 298 -20.80 -9.00 3.36
CA VAL A 298 -20.55 -7.56 3.56
C VAL A 298 -21.82 -6.71 3.57
N ASN A 299 -22.90 -7.13 2.90
CA ASN A 299 -24.17 -6.41 2.99
C ASN A 299 -24.83 -6.53 4.36
N THR A 300 -24.64 -7.65 5.06
CA THR A 300 -25.01 -7.81 6.47
C THR A 300 -24.15 -6.91 7.35
N VAL A 301 -22.83 -6.86 7.10
CA VAL A 301 -21.91 -5.93 7.80
C VAL A 301 -22.34 -4.46 7.62
N LYS A 302 -22.80 -4.08 6.42
CA LYS A 302 -23.29 -2.71 6.15
C LYS A 302 -24.50 -2.31 6.98
N GLU A 303 -25.35 -3.25 7.40
CA GLU A 303 -26.46 -2.96 8.32
C GLU A 303 -25.92 -2.34 9.62
N PHE A 304 -24.88 -2.95 10.19
CA PHE A 304 -24.24 -2.52 11.42
C PHE A 304 -23.38 -1.25 11.22
N THR A 305 -22.64 -1.12 10.11
CA THR A 305 -21.91 0.13 9.85
C THR A 305 -22.85 1.33 9.73
N ASN A 306 -24.05 1.14 9.16
CA ASN A 306 -25.08 2.18 9.09
C ASN A 306 -25.65 2.50 10.49
N GLN A 307 -25.87 1.51 11.36
CA GLN A 307 -26.30 1.72 12.75
C GLN A 307 -25.25 2.50 13.55
N ALA A 308 -23.97 2.16 13.40
CA ALA A 308 -22.83 2.84 14.02
C ALA A 308 -22.55 4.26 13.48
N GLY A 309 -23.28 4.70 12.45
CA GLY A 309 -23.03 5.96 11.73
C GLY A 309 -21.74 5.98 10.89
N ALA A 310 -21.07 4.83 10.77
CA ALA A 310 -19.80 4.66 10.10
C ALA A 310 -19.94 4.80 8.57
N LYS A 311 -19.03 5.56 7.94
CA LYS A 311 -19.00 5.75 6.50
C LYS A 311 -17.73 5.15 5.92
N ASN A 312 -17.84 4.18 5.01
CA ASN A 312 -16.67 3.62 4.37
C ASN A 312 -15.94 4.73 3.56
N SER A 313 -14.72 5.07 3.98
CA SER A 313 -13.95 6.19 3.43
C SER A 313 -12.52 5.77 3.14
N SER A 314 -11.97 6.18 1.99
CA SER A 314 -10.57 5.92 1.64
C SER A 314 -9.67 7.05 2.13
N SER A 315 -8.50 6.73 2.70
CA SER A 315 -7.56 7.74 3.18
C SER A 315 -6.64 8.27 2.06
N ASN A 316 -6.02 9.43 2.31
CA ASN A 316 -4.92 9.92 1.47
C ASN A 316 -3.66 9.02 1.60
N THR A 317 -3.48 8.39 2.75
CA THR A 317 -2.43 7.39 3.04
C THR A 317 -2.52 6.22 2.08
N ASP A 318 -3.71 5.61 1.95
CA ASP A 318 -3.98 4.51 1.01
C ASP A 318 -3.63 4.90 -0.43
N LYS A 319 -4.06 6.09 -0.85
CA LYS A 319 -3.83 6.58 -2.21
C LYS A 319 -2.33 6.71 -2.49
N LEU A 320 -1.60 7.42 -1.63
CA LEU A 320 -0.16 7.67 -1.82
C LEU A 320 0.65 6.38 -1.70
N TYR A 321 0.28 5.49 -0.77
CA TYR A 321 0.92 4.19 -0.60
C TYR A 321 0.76 3.30 -1.85
N LYS A 322 -0.47 3.24 -2.41
CA LYS A 322 -0.78 2.46 -3.61
C LYS A 322 -0.14 3.08 -4.87
N GLU A 323 -0.09 4.42 -5.00
CA GLU A 323 0.71 5.12 -6.02
C GLU A 323 2.21 4.78 -5.91
N GLY A 324 2.78 4.81 -4.70
CA GLY A 324 4.19 4.52 -4.43
C GLY A 324 4.57 3.07 -4.75
N LEU A 325 3.73 2.10 -4.40
CA LEU A 325 3.96 0.69 -4.72
C LEU A 325 3.94 0.42 -6.24
N GLU A 326 2.99 1.00 -6.99
CA GLU A 326 2.95 0.89 -8.45
C GLU A 326 4.21 1.48 -9.12
N LEU A 327 4.72 2.61 -8.59
CA LEU A 327 5.99 3.21 -9.02
C LEU A 327 7.20 2.33 -8.68
N TYR A 328 7.27 1.83 -7.45
CA TYR A 328 8.35 0.97 -6.95
C TYR A 328 8.46 -0.33 -7.75
N TRP A 329 7.34 -1.02 -7.98
CA TRP A 329 7.30 -2.23 -8.81
C TRP A 329 7.60 -1.93 -10.28
N GLY A 330 7.17 -0.76 -10.78
CA GLY A 330 7.50 -0.27 -12.12
C GLY A 330 8.99 0.08 -12.31
N GLY A 331 9.74 0.30 -11.22
CA GLY A 331 11.17 0.64 -11.23
C GLY A 331 11.48 2.14 -11.17
N TYR A 332 10.57 2.96 -10.65
CA TYR A 332 10.67 4.41 -10.55
C TYR A 332 10.93 4.78 -9.08
N TYR A 333 12.13 4.49 -8.57
CA TYR A 333 12.42 4.46 -7.14
C TYR A 333 12.40 5.85 -6.49
N ASP A 334 12.83 6.90 -7.18
CA ASP A 334 12.77 8.28 -6.65
C ASP A 334 11.32 8.77 -6.55
N ASN A 335 10.52 8.53 -7.60
CA ASN A 335 9.10 8.85 -7.59
C ASN A 335 8.34 8.04 -6.51
N ALA A 336 8.73 6.78 -6.27
CA ALA A 336 8.15 5.97 -5.20
C ALA A 336 8.53 6.50 -3.81
N LEU A 337 9.79 6.89 -3.62
CA LEU A 337 10.31 7.48 -2.39
C LEU A 337 9.52 8.75 -2.01
N GLU A 338 9.26 9.66 -2.94
CA GLU A 338 8.42 10.86 -2.71
C GLU A 338 7.05 10.51 -2.12
N LYS A 339 6.41 9.46 -2.65
CA LYS A 339 5.10 8.96 -2.17
C LYS A 339 5.22 8.30 -0.81
N PHE A 340 6.25 7.49 -0.59
CA PHE A 340 6.45 6.79 0.68
C PHE A 340 6.81 7.75 1.82
N GLU A 341 7.62 8.78 1.57
CA GLU A 341 7.80 9.88 2.52
C GLU A 341 6.49 10.63 2.80
N ALA A 342 5.65 10.86 1.78
CA ALA A 342 4.37 11.53 1.98
C ALA A 342 3.42 10.70 2.86
N VAL A 343 3.45 9.37 2.73
CA VAL A 343 2.78 8.42 3.65
C VAL A 343 3.38 8.52 5.06
N GLN A 344 4.71 8.48 5.20
CA GLN A 344 5.44 8.61 6.47
C GLN A 344 5.18 9.97 7.19
N ARG A 345 4.84 11.02 6.44
CA ARG A 345 4.40 12.34 6.95
C ARG A 345 2.92 12.39 7.36
N LEU A 346 2.03 11.63 6.69
CA LEU A 346 0.59 11.60 6.99
C LEU A 346 0.23 10.61 8.10
N TYR A 347 0.92 9.48 8.16
CA TYR A 347 0.67 8.39 9.11
C TYR A 347 2.03 7.78 9.55
N PRO A 348 2.67 8.33 10.61
CA PRO A 348 4.05 7.99 10.93
C PRO A 348 4.32 6.53 11.33
N ASN A 349 3.29 5.83 11.81
CA ASN A 349 3.34 4.45 12.25
C ASN A 349 2.81 3.47 11.18
N HIS A 350 2.97 3.81 9.90
CA HIS A 350 2.67 2.90 8.80
C HIS A 350 3.65 1.71 8.77
N SER A 351 3.15 0.49 8.91
CA SER A 351 3.95 -0.74 9.07
C SER A 351 5.05 -0.92 8.02
N GLU A 352 4.71 -0.83 6.73
CA GLU A 352 5.67 -1.12 5.66
C GLU A 352 6.60 0.05 5.29
N ILE A 353 6.30 1.29 5.74
CA ILE A 353 6.77 2.47 4.99
C ILE A 353 8.26 2.73 5.20
N LYS A 354 8.79 2.51 6.41
CA LYS A 354 10.21 2.68 6.75
C LYS A 354 11.08 1.76 5.88
N LYS A 355 10.66 0.51 5.73
CA LYS A 355 11.28 -0.50 4.85
C LYS A 355 11.23 -0.08 3.38
N LEU A 356 10.10 0.43 2.90
CA LEU A 356 9.93 0.86 1.51
C LEU A 356 10.73 2.14 1.17
N ILE A 357 10.87 3.07 2.12
CA ILE A 357 11.77 4.23 2.03
C ILE A 357 13.21 3.74 1.85
N THR A 358 13.74 2.97 2.80
CA THR A 358 15.13 2.46 2.74
C THR A 358 15.42 1.61 1.50
N ASN A 359 14.47 0.77 1.08
CA ASN A 359 14.61 -0.01 -0.16
C ASN A 359 14.56 0.84 -1.44
N SER A 360 13.97 2.04 -1.39
CA SER A 360 13.95 2.99 -2.52
C SER A 360 15.23 3.85 -2.53
N GLU A 361 15.66 4.35 -1.37
CA GLU A 361 16.93 5.08 -1.20
C GLU A 361 18.13 4.27 -1.70
N GLN A 362 18.22 2.99 -1.30
CA GLN A 362 19.28 2.06 -1.74
C GLN A 362 19.27 1.81 -3.26
N ARG A 363 18.20 2.17 -3.97
CA ARG A 363 17.96 1.85 -5.38
C ARG A 363 17.71 3.08 -6.26
N ALA A 364 17.93 4.29 -5.74
CA ALA A 364 17.87 5.53 -6.52
C ALA A 364 18.80 5.49 -7.76
N GLY A 365 19.96 4.82 -7.67
CA GLY A 365 20.86 4.61 -8.80
C GLY A 365 20.31 3.72 -9.93
N ASP A 366 19.33 2.86 -9.64
CA ASP A 366 18.63 1.99 -10.61
C ASP A 366 17.35 2.65 -11.18
N SER A 367 17.02 3.86 -10.73
CA SER A 367 15.71 4.48 -10.93
C SER A 367 15.45 4.88 -12.39
N LYS A 368 14.28 4.50 -12.90
CA LYS A 368 13.81 4.88 -14.25
C LYS A 368 13.29 6.32 -14.25
N THR A 369 13.64 7.08 -15.28
CA THR A 369 13.08 8.41 -15.50
C THR A 369 11.58 8.35 -15.84
N LEU A 370 10.73 8.93 -15.00
CA LEU A 370 9.31 9.11 -15.29
C LEU A 370 9.11 10.32 -16.23
N TRP A 371 9.26 10.09 -17.53
CA TRP A 371 9.16 11.12 -18.58
C TRP A 371 7.87 11.94 -18.56
N SER A 372 6.80 11.43 -17.95
CA SER A 372 5.54 12.17 -17.78
C SER A 372 5.64 13.40 -16.90
N ASP A 373 6.69 13.53 -16.09
CA ASP A 373 6.90 14.65 -15.17
C ASP A 373 7.51 15.85 -15.91
N TYR A 374 8.21 15.57 -17.02
CA TYR A 374 8.87 16.54 -17.90
C TYR A 374 7.93 17.11 -18.98
N LYS A 375 6.61 16.83 -18.93
CA LYS A 375 5.61 17.25 -19.92
C LYS A 375 5.71 18.72 -20.35
N THR A 376 5.88 19.64 -19.40
CA THR A 376 5.99 21.08 -19.69
C THR A 376 7.21 21.39 -20.56
N ILE A 377 8.34 20.72 -20.32
CA ILE A 377 9.58 20.89 -21.11
C ILE A 377 9.39 20.30 -22.51
N PHE A 378 8.77 19.12 -22.61
CA PHE A 378 8.42 18.52 -23.91
C PHE A 378 7.47 19.43 -24.71
N TYR A 379 6.39 19.97 -24.13
CA TYR A 379 5.48 20.87 -24.85
C TYR A 379 6.16 22.17 -25.32
N ILE A 380 7.14 22.69 -24.56
CA ILE A 380 7.94 23.84 -25.00
C ILE A 380 8.87 23.44 -26.16
N ALA A 381 9.58 22.32 -26.04
CA ALA A 381 10.48 21.81 -27.08
C ALA A 381 9.74 21.47 -28.38
N ASP A 382 8.60 20.79 -28.28
CA ASP A 382 7.74 20.42 -29.40
C ASP A 382 7.13 21.67 -30.07
N GLY A 383 6.74 22.68 -29.27
CA GLY A 383 6.28 23.97 -29.79
C GLY A 383 7.36 24.72 -30.59
N VAL A 384 8.60 24.71 -30.10
CA VAL A 384 9.76 25.27 -30.83
C VAL A 384 10.07 24.46 -32.09
N ALA A 385 10.04 23.12 -32.01
CA ALA A 385 10.25 22.24 -33.16
C ALA A 385 9.19 22.47 -34.25
N ALA A 386 7.91 22.60 -33.88
CA ALA A 386 6.82 22.93 -34.80
C ALA A 386 7.03 24.30 -35.48
N LEU A 387 7.41 25.34 -34.74
CA LEU A 387 7.75 26.65 -35.31
C LEU A 387 8.92 26.56 -36.31
N LEU A 388 9.97 25.79 -35.99
CA LEU A 388 11.11 25.56 -36.89
C LEU A 388 10.69 24.81 -38.16
N VAL A 389 9.83 23.78 -38.06
CA VAL A 389 9.26 23.09 -39.23
C VAL A 389 8.48 24.06 -40.12
N ILE A 390 7.64 24.92 -39.55
CA ILE A 390 6.89 25.93 -40.31
C ILE A 390 7.84 26.89 -41.03
N LEU A 391 8.85 27.42 -40.34
CA LEU A 391 9.85 28.34 -40.92
C LEU A 391 10.66 27.67 -42.06
N LEU A 392 11.07 26.41 -41.88
CA LEU A 392 11.79 25.64 -42.90
C LEU A 392 10.91 25.38 -44.14
N LEU A 393 9.64 25.04 -43.97
CA LEU A 393 8.69 24.87 -45.07
C LEU A 393 8.45 26.20 -45.81
N VAL A 394 8.24 27.31 -45.10
CA VAL A 394 8.11 28.65 -45.70
C VAL A 394 9.38 29.03 -46.49
N PHE A 395 10.58 28.82 -45.93
CA PHE A 395 11.85 29.06 -46.64
C PHE A 395 12.03 28.20 -47.91
N THR A 396 11.46 26.99 -47.90
CA THR A 396 11.52 26.02 -49.00
C THR A 396 10.58 26.38 -50.15
N PHE A 397 9.35 26.81 -49.84
CA PHE A 397 8.27 26.93 -50.82
C PHE A 397 7.82 28.37 -51.14
N ALA A 398 7.91 29.32 -50.20
CA ALA A 398 7.42 30.69 -50.42
C ALA A 398 8.38 31.56 -51.25
N PHE A 399 9.70 31.33 -51.14
CA PHE A 399 10.71 32.16 -51.79
C PHE A 399 11.09 31.65 -53.20
N LYS A 400 10.37 32.10 -54.23
CA LYS A 400 10.82 31.97 -55.63
C LYS A 400 12.16 32.70 -55.84
N PRO A 401 13.09 32.17 -56.67
CA PRO A 401 14.34 32.85 -56.98
C PRO A 401 14.07 34.12 -57.80
N LYS A 402 14.72 35.22 -57.43
CA LYS A 402 14.66 36.50 -58.15
C LYS A 402 15.75 36.50 -59.24
N ASN A 403 15.35 36.32 -60.49
CA ASN A 403 16.28 36.35 -61.64
C ASN A 403 17.07 37.66 -61.67
N ARG A 404 18.39 37.58 -61.86
CA ARG A 404 19.26 38.71 -62.20
C ARG A 404 19.67 38.60 -63.68
N PRO A 405 19.66 39.69 -64.46
CA PRO A 405 20.22 39.71 -65.82
C PRO A 405 21.74 39.49 -65.85
N ALA A 406 22.25 39.15 -67.04
CA ALA A 406 23.67 38.94 -67.33
C ALA A 406 24.41 40.26 -67.65
N PRO A 407 25.76 40.30 -67.59
CA PRO A 407 26.55 41.54 -67.76
C PRO A 407 26.87 41.89 -69.23
N ALA A 408 27.29 43.14 -69.45
CA ALA A 408 27.88 43.64 -70.70
C ALA A 408 29.39 43.97 -70.53
N VAL A 409 30.11 44.15 -71.63
CA VAL A 409 31.60 44.17 -71.68
C VAL A 409 32.11 45.27 -72.64
N ALA A 410 33.39 45.67 -72.47
CA ALA A 410 34.23 46.51 -73.35
C ALA A 410 34.08 48.05 -73.23
N ALA A 411 35.14 48.89 -73.31
CA ALA A 411 36.60 48.66 -73.17
C ALA A 411 37.34 49.99 -72.73
N PRO A 412 38.62 50.35 -73.05
CA PRO A 412 39.57 50.77 -71.99
C PRO A 412 40.33 52.11 -72.19
N GLN A 413 41.06 52.59 -71.16
CA GLN A 413 42.38 53.26 -71.25
C GLN A 413 43.05 53.46 -69.86
N ILE A 414 44.26 54.05 -69.80
CA ILE A 414 45.27 53.99 -68.71
C ILE A 414 46.04 55.35 -68.59
N PRO A 415 47.16 55.49 -67.84
CA PRO A 415 47.45 55.60 -66.38
C PRO A 415 47.55 57.12 -65.96
N PRO A 416 48.30 57.64 -64.93
CA PRO A 416 49.15 57.02 -63.88
C PRO A 416 49.16 57.60 -62.43
N ALA A 417 49.70 56.79 -61.50
CA ALA A 417 50.60 57.11 -60.37
C ALA A 417 50.10 57.85 -59.08
N PRO A 418 50.82 57.70 -57.92
CA PRO A 418 50.34 58.00 -56.55
C PRO A 418 51.11 59.18 -55.89
N PRO A 419 50.97 59.45 -54.55
CA PRO A 419 51.84 58.75 -53.57
C PRO A 419 51.38 58.64 -52.07
N HIS A 420 52.19 57.90 -51.29
CA HIS A 420 52.47 58.02 -49.83
C HIS A 420 51.63 57.32 -48.73
N VAL A 421 52.35 57.15 -47.61
CA VAL A 421 52.36 56.23 -46.45
C VAL A 421 53.35 56.88 -45.44
N PRO A 422 53.40 56.64 -44.10
CA PRO A 422 52.64 55.74 -43.18
C PRO A 422 51.87 56.60 -42.12
N GLU A 423 51.71 56.38 -40.79
CA GLU A 423 52.10 55.34 -39.78
C GLU A 423 51.27 55.49 -38.48
N ASN A 424 51.20 54.44 -37.63
CA ASN A 424 50.92 54.44 -36.17
C ASN A 424 49.53 54.96 -35.67
N THR A 425 49.01 54.58 -34.48
CA THR A 425 49.43 53.60 -33.44
C THR A 425 48.18 52.97 -32.77
N ILE A 426 48.35 51.84 -32.07
CA ILE A 426 47.36 51.29 -31.11
C ILE A 426 47.59 51.93 -29.72
N PRO A 427 46.62 51.84 -28.77
CA PRO A 427 46.80 50.88 -27.67
C PRO A 427 45.57 50.01 -27.37
N ASP A 428 45.86 48.79 -26.93
CA ASP A 428 44.90 47.88 -26.29
C ASP A 428 44.80 48.20 -24.77
N LEU A 429 43.66 47.88 -24.16
CA LEU A 429 43.35 48.09 -22.74
C LEU A 429 42.60 46.87 -22.19
N ASN A 430 43.29 45.74 -22.24
CA ASN A 430 42.86 44.43 -21.78
C ASN A 430 42.54 44.38 -20.27
N ASN A 431 41.45 43.70 -19.92
CA ASN A 431 41.40 42.54 -19.00
C ASN A 431 39.92 42.11 -18.86
N ASP A 432 39.36 41.24 -19.72
CA ASP A 432 39.68 39.82 -20.09
C ASP A 432 38.76 38.75 -19.46
N GLY A 433 37.86 39.10 -18.52
CA GLY A 433 36.94 38.17 -17.86
C GLY A 433 35.78 37.55 -18.67
N LYS A 434 35.93 37.30 -19.98
CA LYS A 434 34.89 36.69 -20.86
C LYS A 434 35.40 35.51 -21.68
N ILE A 435 34.53 34.52 -21.91
CA ILE A 435 34.54 33.69 -23.13
C ILE A 435 33.09 33.54 -23.62
N ASP A 436 32.86 33.70 -24.93
CA ASP A 436 31.55 33.54 -25.58
C ASP A 436 31.74 32.83 -26.94
N VAL A 437 31.24 31.59 -27.02
CA VAL A 437 30.94 30.67 -28.16
C VAL A 437 31.89 30.56 -29.38
N GLN A 438 32.55 31.62 -29.87
CA GLN A 438 33.02 31.68 -31.27
C GLN A 438 34.37 31.00 -31.59
N ASP A 439 35.21 30.67 -30.60
CA ASP A 439 36.45 29.91 -30.84
C ASP A 439 36.22 28.40 -31.07
N ILE A 440 35.13 27.85 -30.55
CA ILE A 440 34.85 26.39 -30.58
C ILE A 440 34.53 25.90 -32.00
N ILE A 441 33.96 26.76 -32.85
CA ILE A 441 33.48 26.38 -34.18
C ILE A 441 34.62 26.27 -35.21
N LEU A 442 35.74 26.98 -35.03
CA LEU A 442 36.89 26.90 -35.95
C LEU A 442 37.78 25.68 -35.66
N ALA A 443 38.00 25.33 -34.39
CA ALA A 443 38.90 24.24 -34.01
C ALA A 443 38.45 22.85 -34.53
N LEU A 444 37.13 22.60 -34.58
CA LEU A 444 36.57 21.32 -35.00
C LEU A 444 36.62 21.06 -36.52
N GLN A 445 36.86 22.08 -37.35
CA GLN A 445 36.85 21.91 -38.81
C GLN A 445 38.21 21.54 -39.43
N GLU A 446 39.33 21.71 -38.71
CA GLU A 446 40.64 21.28 -39.21
C GLU A 446 40.94 19.80 -38.97
N GLN A 447 40.42 19.18 -37.89
CA GLN A 447 40.70 17.76 -37.61
C GLN A 447 40.10 16.80 -38.65
N GLN A 448 38.99 17.16 -39.31
CA GLN A 448 38.37 16.32 -40.35
C GLN A 448 39.03 16.42 -41.75
N LYS A 449 40.13 17.18 -41.91
CA LYS A 449 40.86 17.31 -43.18
C LYS A 449 42.29 16.78 -43.15
N LYS A 450 42.76 16.23 -42.03
CA LYS A 450 44.05 15.55 -41.93
C LYS A 450 43.88 14.03 -41.84
N GLN A 451 43.73 13.42 -43.02
CA GLN A 451 44.21 12.07 -43.37
C GLN A 451 43.51 10.87 -42.65
N GLN A 452 42.82 9.92 -43.31
CA GLN A 452 42.47 9.68 -44.72
C GLN A 452 43.59 9.94 -45.75
N LYS A 453 44.82 9.60 -45.37
CA LYS A 453 45.94 9.44 -46.29
C LYS A 453 46.99 8.48 -45.72
N LYS A 454 46.52 7.35 -45.21
CA LYS A 454 47.35 6.25 -44.69
C LYS A 454 46.83 4.84 -44.99
N ASP A 455 45.73 4.74 -45.75
CA ASP A 455 45.07 3.48 -46.15
C ASP A 455 45.24 3.20 -47.66
N GLU A 456 46.09 3.95 -48.37
CA GLU A 456 46.34 3.82 -49.83
C GLU A 456 47.85 3.72 -50.19
N GLU A 457 48.74 3.44 -49.22
CA GLU A 457 50.18 3.34 -49.50
C GLU A 457 50.86 2.30 -48.59
N ASN A 458 50.39 1.03 -48.69
CA ASN A 458 51.10 -0.15 -48.16
C ASN A 458 50.59 -1.49 -48.75
N ASP A 459 50.30 -1.53 -50.05
CA ASP A 459 50.17 -2.78 -50.84
C ASP A 459 51.04 -2.64 -52.11
N SER A 460 52.35 -2.89 -51.93
CA SER A 460 53.41 -2.81 -52.95
C SER A 460 54.64 -3.61 -52.53
#